data_AF-A0A257QH66-F1
#
_entry.id   AF-A0A257QH66-F1
#
_cell.length_a   1.000
_cell.length_b   1.000
_cell.length_c   1.000
_cell.angle_alpha   90.00
_cell.angle_beta   90.00
_cell.angle_gamma   90.00
#
_symmetry.space_group_name_H-M   'P 1'
#
loop_
_entity.id
_entity.type
_entity.pdbx_description
1 polymer ?
#
loop_
_entity_poly.entity_id
_entity_poly.type
_entity_poly.pdbx_seq_one_letter_code
_entity_poly.pdbx_strand_id
1 'polypeptide(L)'
;DTEFSVSPTQRIIWEGAEIARLRKGASIMRPAVDILPSEFIDGAARERLRIRLAAYMAASVDAKLAPLAAVMAAPPPTLRGVVHRLGEALGVLPGEIGTQAEKAALKPLGIVAGRFALFMPALLKPNAAAMRALLWALWNGVETPRLPPAGLVSIPASSNPDFAFMMGWLPAGPVMLRLDIAEKLGGELHYLIRKQPVVLPANLASRMSLKPEHLPTVLNILGLRIIPAATLGSKFFGPPTPPLLARRKHVAVKPAAPPPPPPEPLPDSPFAALAALRRTAS
;
A
#
# COMPACT_ATOMS: atom_id res chain seq x y z
N ASP A 1 17.11 -3.00 -27.49
CA ASP A 1 18.18 -3.35 -26.54
C ASP A 1 17.71 -4.33 -25.48
N THR A 2 17.72 -5.63 -25.82
CA THR A 2 17.48 -6.75 -24.89
C THR A 2 18.75 -7.20 -24.15
N GLU A 3 19.89 -6.53 -24.39
CA GLU A 3 21.20 -6.93 -23.89
C GLU A 3 21.45 -6.56 -22.42
N PHE A 4 20.72 -5.58 -21.87
CA PHE A 4 20.91 -5.13 -20.50
C PHE A 4 19.88 -5.75 -19.56
N SER A 5 20.33 -6.13 -18.37
CA SER A 5 19.47 -6.55 -17.27
C SER A 5 19.87 -5.83 -15.98
N VAL A 6 18.97 -5.84 -14.98
CA VAL A 6 19.22 -5.23 -13.67
C VAL A 6 19.14 -6.30 -12.59
N SER A 7 20.17 -6.39 -11.76
CA SER A 7 20.23 -7.33 -10.64
C SER A 7 19.37 -6.86 -9.45
N PRO A 8 19.01 -7.76 -8.52
CA PRO A 8 18.39 -7.38 -7.24
C PRO A 8 19.27 -6.45 -6.38
N THR A 9 20.59 -6.47 -6.58
CA THR A 9 21.57 -5.59 -5.93
C THR A 9 21.73 -4.24 -6.66
N GLN A 10 20.78 -3.90 -7.55
CA GLN A 10 20.70 -2.62 -8.26
C GLN A 10 21.90 -2.36 -9.19
N ARG A 11 22.43 -3.42 -9.80
CA ARG A 11 23.54 -3.36 -10.79
C ARG A 11 23.01 -3.57 -12.19
N ILE A 12 23.57 -2.87 -13.16
CA ILE A 12 23.29 -3.09 -14.58
C ILE A 12 24.30 -4.11 -15.10
N ILE A 13 23.78 -5.19 -15.69
CA ILE A 13 24.54 -6.30 -16.23
C ILE A 13 24.44 -6.26 -17.76
N TRP A 14 25.57 -6.46 -18.42
CA TRP A 14 25.71 -6.64 -19.87
C TRP A 14 26.57 -7.87 -20.12
N GLU A 15 26.08 -8.81 -20.93
CA GLU A 15 26.78 -10.07 -21.23
C GLU A 15 27.31 -10.83 -19.98
N GLY A 16 26.59 -10.74 -18.86
CA GLY A 16 26.97 -11.37 -17.60
C GLY A 16 27.95 -10.57 -16.73
N ALA A 17 28.49 -9.45 -17.22
CA ALA A 17 29.36 -8.55 -16.46
C ALA A 17 28.58 -7.37 -15.87
N GLU A 18 28.85 -7.03 -14.60
CA GLU A 18 28.37 -5.78 -14.02
C GLU A 18 29.15 -4.60 -14.62
N ILE A 19 28.44 -3.63 -15.19
CA ILE A 19 29.06 -2.46 -15.86
C ILE A 19 28.71 -1.14 -15.19
N ALA A 20 27.61 -1.10 -14.42
CA ALA A 20 27.17 0.09 -13.71
C ALA A 20 26.36 -0.26 -12.46
N ARG A 21 26.19 0.71 -11.57
CA ARG A 21 25.25 0.66 -10.45
C ARG A 21 24.21 1.76 -10.58
N LEU A 22 23.00 1.47 -10.10
CA LEU A 22 21.98 2.49 -9.96
C LEU A 22 22.22 3.30 -8.69
N ARG A 23 21.84 4.58 -8.72
CA ARG A 23 21.77 5.47 -7.56
C ARG A 23 20.45 6.22 -7.56
N LYS A 24 20.07 6.79 -6.42
CA LYS A 24 18.97 7.75 -6.34
C LYS A 24 19.22 8.87 -7.37
N GLY A 25 18.23 9.13 -8.22
CA GLY A 25 18.28 10.23 -9.17
C GLY A 25 17.35 11.36 -8.77
N ALA A 26 16.96 12.19 -9.74
CA ALA A 26 16.17 13.40 -9.49
C ALA A 26 14.75 13.12 -8.97
N SER A 27 14.20 11.94 -9.26
CA SER A 27 12.92 11.48 -8.71
C SER A 27 12.92 9.95 -8.58
N ILE A 28 11.94 9.41 -7.85
CA ILE A 28 11.83 7.97 -7.64
C ILE A 28 11.65 7.17 -8.94
N MET A 29 11.09 7.79 -9.99
CA MET A 29 10.94 7.19 -11.33
C MET A 29 12.12 7.47 -12.27
N ARG A 30 13.10 8.27 -11.85
CA ARG A 30 14.25 8.66 -12.68
C ARG A 30 15.55 8.31 -11.93
N PRO A 31 15.90 7.03 -11.81
CA PRO A 31 17.14 6.60 -11.17
C PRO A 31 18.37 7.11 -11.94
N ALA A 32 19.44 7.44 -11.21
CA ALA A 32 20.73 7.80 -11.79
C ALA A 32 21.58 6.55 -12.04
N VAL A 33 22.51 6.65 -12.99
CA VAL A 33 23.45 5.57 -13.32
C VAL A 33 24.88 6.03 -13.04
N ASP A 34 25.64 5.18 -12.34
CA ASP A 34 27.05 5.37 -12.02
C ASP A 34 27.85 4.21 -12.63
N ILE A 35 28.74 4.52 -13.57
CA ILE A 35 29.55 3.52 -14.28
C ILE A 35 30.60 2.96 -13.34
N LEU A 36 30.81 1.64 -13.35
CA LEU A 36 31.84 1.03 -12.54
C LEU A 36 33.24 1.43 -13.04
N PRO A 37 34.23 1.55 -12.15
CA PRO A 37 35.61 1.80 -12.55
C PRO A 37 36.09 0.74 -13.55
N SER A 38 36.74 1.19 -14.61
CA SER A 38 37.36 0.33 -15.63
C SER A 38 38.59 1.05 -16.17
N GLU A 39 39.67 0.30 -16.34
CA GLU A 39 40.94 0.76 -16.91
C GLU A 39 40.90 0.80 -18.45
N PHE A 40 39.89 0.18 -19.05
CA PHE A 40 39.76 0.02 -20.50
C PHE A 40 38.93 1.11 -21.17
N ILE A 41 38.35 2.05 -20.40
CA ILE A 41 37.53 3.15 -20.93
C ILE A 41 38.07 4.49 -20.45
N ASP A 42 38.24 5.41 -21.40
CA ASP A 42 38.55 6.81 -21.11
C ASP A 42 37.31 7.57 -20.60
N GLY A 43 37.52 8.85 -20.23
CA GLY A 43 36.43 9.69 -19.72
C GLY A 43 35.29 9.89 -20.73
N ALA A 44 35.61 10.01 -22.03
CA ALA A 44 34.62 10.22 -23.08
C ALA A 44 33.77 8.96 -23.32
N ALA A 45 34.37 7.78 -23.37
CA ALA A 45 33.68 6.51 -23.47
C ALA A 45 32.81 6.23 -22.25
N ARG A 46 33.31 6.53 -21.04
CA ARG A 46 32.54 6.43 -19.79
C ARG A 46 31.28 7.29 -19.82
N GLU A 47 31.39 8.54 -20.28
CA GLU A 47 30.23 9.43 -20.37
C GLU A 47 29.22 8.98 -21.42
N ARG A 48 29.69 8.51 -22.59
CA ARG A 48 28.80 7.90 -23.61
C ARG A 48 28.05 6.69 -23.05
N LEU A 49 28.74 5.82 -22.31
CA LEU A 49 28.12 4.66 -21.67
C LEU A 49 27.09 5.09 -20.61
N ARG A 50 27.42 6.08 -19.77
CA ARG A 50 26.50 6.64 -18.77
C ARG A 50 25.22 7.17 -19.41
N ILE A 51 25.33 7.94 -20.50
CA ILE A 51 24.18 8.47 -21.24
C ILE A 51 23.33 7.33 -21.81
N ARG A 52 23.96 6.33 -22.45
CA ARG A 52 23.25 5.17 -23.02
C ARG A 52 22.50 4.38 -21.95
N LEU A 53 23.14 4.07 -20.83
CA LEU A 53 22.52 3.31 -19.74
C LEU A 53 21.43 4.11 -19.02
N ALA A 54 21.61 5.43 -18.88
CA ALA A 54 20.56 6.30 -18.35
C ALA A 54 19.32 6.31 -19.26
N ALA A 55 19.50 6.38 -20.59
CA ALA A 55 18.42 6.30 -21.56
C ALA A 55 17.72 4.92 -21.53
N TYR A 56 18.49 3.83 -21.46
CA TYR A 56 17.95 2.48 -21.28
C TYR A 56 17.10 2.39 -20.01
N MET A 57 17.61 2.90 -18.87
CA MET A 57 16.89 2.83 -17.61
C MET A 57 15.61 3.67 -17.65
N ALA A 58 15.67 4.89 -18.18
CA ALA A 58 14.49 5.72 -18.39
C ALA A 58 13.43 5.00 -19.23
N ALA A 59 13.80 4.43 -20.37
CA ALA A 59 12.91 3.68 -21.23
C ALA A 59 12.35 2.41 -20.55
N SER A 60 13.16 1.71 -19.75
CA SER A 60 12.73 0.51 -19.02
C SER A 60 11.72 0.83 -17.91
N VAL A 61 11.92 1.94 -17.18
CA VAL A 61 10.94 2.43 -16.20
C VAL A 61 9.66 2.84 -16.90
N ASP A 62 9.76 3.68 -17.94
CA ASP A 62 8.59 4.19 -18.67
C ASP A 62 7.81 3.04 -19.33
N ALA A 63 8.46 2.00 -19.85
CA ALA A 63 7.78 0.83 -20.42
C ALA A 63 7.08 -0.03 -19.35
N LYS A 64 7.75 -0.32 -18.22
CA LYS A 64 7.19 -1.20 -17.17
C LYS A 64 6.11 -0.49 -16.34
N LEU A 65 6.19 0.83 -16.23
CA LEU A 65 5.23 1.68 -15.52
C LEU A 65 4.42 2.56 -16.49
N ALA A 66 4.23 2.11 -17.74
CA ALA A 66 3.61 2.89 -18.82
C ALA A 66 2.29 3.58 -18.43
N PRO A 67 1.35 2.92 -17.73
CA PRO A 67 0.12 3.60 -17.29
C PRO A 67 0.39 4.80 -16.38
N LEU A 68 1.36 4.69 -15.47
CA LEU A 68 1.72 5.78 -14.56
C LEU A 68 2.45 6.89 -15.31
N ALA A 69 3.42 6.54 -16.15
CA ALA A 69 4.18 7.49 -16.95
C ALA A 69 3.26 8.31 -17.87
N ALA A 70 2.28 7.66 -18.51
CA ALA A 70 1.30 8.33 -19.38
C ALA A 70 0.46 9.37 -18.61
N VAL A 71 -0.06 9.01 -17.43
CA VAL A 71 -0.89 9.93 -16.63
C VAL A 71 -0.06 11.08 -16.05
N MET A 72 1.20 10.81 -15.69
CA MET A 72 2.11 11.85 -15.20
C MET A 72 2.57 12.82 -16.28
N ALA A 73 2.66 12.39 -17.54
CA ALA A 73 3.05 13.25 -18.66
C ALA A 73 1.98 14.29 -19.00
N ALA A 74 0.71 13.95 -18.85
CA ALA A 74 -0.42 14.84 -19.15
C ALA A 74 -1.52 14.75 -18.08
N PRO A 75 -1.26 15.19 -16.83
CA PRO A 75 -2.23 15.11 -15.76
C PRO A 75 -3.38 16.11 -16.00
N PRO A 76 -4.65 15.69 -15.86
CA PRO A 76 -5.77 16.62 -15.89
C PRO A 76 -5.57 17.73 -14.84
N PRO A 77 -5.88 19.01 -15.14
CA PRO A 77 -5.61 20.13 -14.24
C PRO A 77 -6.17 19.93 -12.82
N THR A 78 -7.38 19.40 -12.71
CA THR A 78 -8.07 19.14 -11.44
C THR A 78 -7.47 17.97 -10.64
N LEU A 79 -6.74 17.07 -11.30
CA LEU A 79 -6.17 15.87 -10.68
C LEU A 79 -4.63 15.95 -10.53
N ARG A 80 -4.00 17.05 -10.94
CA ARG A 80 -2.54 17.20 -10.98
C ARG A 80 -1.86 16.87 -9.65
N GLY A 81 -2.39 17.37 -8.53
CA GLY A 81 -1.83 17.09 -7.21
C GLY A 81 -1.97 15.62 -6.80
N VAL A 82 -3.09 14.98 -7.15
CA VAL A 82 -3.32 13.55 -6.88
C VAL A 82 -2.39 12.68 -7.72
N VAL A 83 -2.25 12.99 -9.02
CA VAL A 83 -1.35 12.28 -9.93
C VAL A 83 0.11 12.43 -9.50
N HIS A 84 0.53 13.62 -9.05
CA HIS A 84 1.88 13.84 -8.55
C HIS A 84 2.19 12.94 -7.35
N ARG A 85 1.32 12.95 -6.33
CA ARG A 85 1.47 12.09 -5.14
C ARG A 85 1.43 10.61 -5.51
N LEU A 86 0.59 10.23 -6.47
CA LEU A 86 0.54 8.86 -6.97
C LEU A 86 1.86 8.47 -7.64
N GLY A 87 2.48 9.37 -8.40
CA GLY A 87 3.81 9.18 -9.00
C GLY A 87 4.91 8.98 -7.95
N GLU A 88 4.94 9.82 -6.92
CA GLU A 88 5.86 9.69 -5.78
C GLU A 88 5.67 8.36 -5.03
N ALA A 89 4.43 7.88 -4.96
CA ALA A 89 4.06 6.61 -4.36
C ALA A 89 4.17 5.41 -5.32
N LEU A 90 4.79 5.60 -6.50
CA LEU A 90 4.94 4.60 -7.55
C LEU A 90 3.61 3.92 -7.92
N GLY A 91 2.47 4.60 -7.80
CA GLY A 91 1.17 4.09 -8.22
C GLY A 91 0.32 3.37 -7.17
N VAL A 92 0.73 3.35 -5.89
CA VAL A 92 -0.11 2.90 -4.77
C VAL A 92 0.03 3.92 -3.64
N LEU A 93 -1.02 4.70 -3.40
CA LEU A 93 -1.06 5.74 -2.37
C LEU A 93 -2.08 5.33 -1.29
N PRO A 94 -1.67 5.16 -0.01
CA PRO A 94 -2.57 4.78 1.07
C PRO A 94 -3.70 5.78 1.32
N GLY A 95 -4.83 5.27 1.82
CA GLY A 95 -5.99 6.06 2.26
C GLY A 95 -7.09 6.21 1.22
N GLU A 96 -8.24 6.69 1.68
CA GLU A 96 -9.34 7.11 0.82
C GLU A 96 -9.12 8.55 0.35
N ILE A 97 -9.19 8.78 -0.96
CA ILE A 97 -8.89 10.09 -1.55
C ILE A 97 -10.03 10.51 -2.47
N GLY A 98 -10.40 11.78 -2.31
CA GLY A 98 -11.22 12.52 -3.27
C GLY A 98 -12.73 12.38 -3.09
N THR A 99 -13.43 13.39 -3.60
CA THR A 99 -14.88 13.45 -3.77
C THR A 99 -15.36 12.42 -4.80
N GLN A 100 -16.66 12.12 -4.82
CA GLN A 100 -17.24 11.21 -5.81
C GLN A 100 -16.96 11.63 -7.26
N ALA A 101 -16.90 12.94 -7.52
CA ALA A 101 -16.56 13.50 -8.83
C ALA A 101 -15.10 13.22 -9.20
N GLU A 102 -14.15 13.40 -8.27
CA GLU A 102 -12.74 13.07 -8.49
C GLU A 102 -12.55 11.57 -8.72
N LYS A 103 -13.23 10.72 -7.92
CA LYS A 103 -13.20 9.26 -8.12
C LYS A 103 -13.68 8.86 -9.51
N ALA A 104 -14.73 9.49 -10.02
CA ALA A 104 -15.22 9.26 -11.38
C ALA A 104 -14.21 9.71 -12.45
N ALA A 105 -13.54 10.85 -12.24
CA ALA A 105 -12.53 11.39 -13.16
C ALA A 105 -11.22 10.57 -13.18
N LEU A 106 -10.89 9.87 -12.09
CA LEU A 106 -9.70 9.00 -11.99
C LEU A 106 -9.87 7.66 -12.74
N LYS A 107 -11.10 7.13 -12.80
CA LYS A 107 -11.42 5.85 -13.44
C LYS A 107 -10.95 5.73 -14.90
N PRO A 108 -11.18 6.70 -15.81
CA PRO A 108 -10.70 6.61 -17.20
C PRO A 108 -9.17 6.62 -17.31
N LEU A 109 -8.46 7.12 -16.29
CA LEU A 109 -7.00 7.10 -16.22
C LEU A 109 -6.44 5.75 -15.75
N GLY A 110 -7.30 4.75 -15.51
CA GLY A 110 -6.90 3.45 -14.96
C GLY A 110 -6.54 3.50 -13.47
N ILE A 111 -6.94 4.57 -12.77
CA ILE A 111 -6.71 4.74 -11.33
C ILE A 111 -7.99 4.36 -10.58
N VAL A 112 -7.84 3.45 -9.60
CA VAL A 112 -8.91 3.02 -8.70
C VAL A 112 -8.77 3.82 -7.40
N ALA A 113 -9.78 4.62 -7.09
CA ALA A 113 -9.95 5.27 -5.78
C ALA A 113 -10.73 4.33 -4.86
N GLY A 114 -10.00 3.46 -4.18
CA GLY A 114 -10.52 2.47 -3.26
C GLY A 114 -10.76 2.99 -1.84
N ARG A 115 -11.14 2.08 -0.95
CA ARG A 115 -11.34 2.34 0.48
C ARG A 115 -10.01 2.38 1.24
N PHE A 116 -9.04 1.57 0.82
CA PHE A 116 -7.74 1.42 1.49
C PHE A 116 -6.65 2.21 0.77
N ALA A 117 -6.76 2.38 -0.54
CA ALA A 117 -5.76 3.07 -1.33
C ALA A 117 -6.33 3.69 -2.61
N LEU A 118 -5.64 4.70 -3.10
CA LEU A 118 -5.65 5.11 -4.49
C LEU A 118 -4.54 4.37 -5.24
N PHE A 119 -4.88 3.56 -6.24
CA PHE A 119 -3.86 2.74 -6.92
C PHE A 119 -4.20 2.42 -8.37
N MET A 120 -3.21 1.97 -9.14
CA MET A 120 -3.40 1.46 -10.50
C MET A 120 -3.26 -0.08 -10.52
N PRO A 121 -4.33 -0.85 -10.81
CA PRO A 121 -4.26 -2.32 -10.85
C PRO A 121 -3.19 -2.86 -11.82
N ALA A 122 -2.95 -2.16 -12.92
CA ALA A 122 -1.93 -2.52 -13.91
C ALA A 122 -0.51 -2.57 -13.31
N LEU A 123 -0.25 -1.78 -12.26
CA LEU A 123 1.05 -1.69 -11.61
C LEU A 123 1.26 -2.75 -10.52
N LEU A 124 0.25 -3.57 -10.24
CA LEU A 124 0.36 -4.74 -9.36
C LEU A 124 0.80 -6.00 -10.13
N LYS A 125 0.85 -5.95 -11.46
CA LYS A 125 1.33 -7.06 -12.29
C LYS A 125 2.84 -7.31 -12.07
N PRO A 126 3.33 -8.55 -12.21
CA PRO A 126 4.70 -8.92 -11.81
C PRO A 126 5.81 -8.02 -12.37
N ASN A 127 5.78 -7.69 -13.66
CA ASN A 127 6.82 -6.86 -14.29
C ASN A 127 6.85 -5.42 -13.74
N ALA A 128 5.67 -4.84 -13.50
CA ALA A 128 5.54 -3.51 -12.92
C ALA A 128 5.94 -3.54 -11.43
N ALA A 129 5.44 -4.54 -10.68
CA ALA A 129 5.77 -4.72 -9.28
C ALA A 129 7.28 -4.87 -9.05
N ALA A 130 7.97 -5.65 -9.89
CA ALA A 130 9.42 -5.81 -9.83
C ALA A 130 10.16 -4.47 -10.05
N MET A 131 9.74 -3.68 -11.03
CA MET A 131 10.32 -2.34 -11.25
C MET A 131 10.04 -1.42 -10.06
N ARG A 132 8.82 -1.43 -9.50
CA ARG A 132 8.46 -0.62 -8.33
C ARG A 132 9.27 -1.01 -7.10
N ALA A 133 9.48 -2.30 -6.88
CA ALA A 133 10.31 -2.79 -5.79
C ALA A 133 11.77 -2.33 -5.94
N LEU A 134 12.32 -2.41 -7.16
CA LEU A 134 13.66 -1.91 -7.46
C LEU A 134 13.79 -0.41 -7.17
N LEU A 135 12.88 0.42 -7.70
CA LEU A 135 12.89 1.88 -7.52
C LEU A 135 12.67 2.27 -6.06
N TRP A 136 11.74 1.62 -5.37
CA TRP A 136 11.50 1.86 -3.94
C TRP A 136 12.74 1.50 -3.11
N ALA A 137 13.36 0.35 -3.36
CA ALA A 137 14.53 -0.09 -2.62
C ALA A 137 15.72 0.85 -2.84
N LEU A 138 15.96 1.24 -4.10
CA LEU A 138 16.96 2.23 -4.47
C LEU A 138 16.72 3.57 -3.77
N TRP A 139 15.47 4.03 -3.73
CA TRP A 139 15.09 5.27 -3.07
C TRP A 139 15.20 5.22 -1.55
N ASN A 140 15.07 4.05 -0.94
CA ASN A 140 15.23 3.87 0.50
C ASN A 140 16.66 3.45 0.91
N GLY A 141 17.53 3.16 -0.06
CA GLY A 141 18.91 2.74 0.20
C GLY A 141 19.01 1.34 0.81
N VAL A 142 18.09 0.44 0.44
CA VAL A 142 18.06 -0.95 0.90
C VAL A 142 18.21 -1.91 -0.27
N GLU A 143 18.59 -3.17 -0.01
CA GLU A 143 18.54 -4.21 -1.03
C GLU A 143 17.10 -4.44 -1.51
N THR A 144 16.90 -4.75 -2.79
CA THR A 144 15.57 -4.96 -3.35
C THR A 144 14.90 -6.18 -2.73
N PRO A 145 13.82 -6.01 -1.93
CA PRO A 145 13.20 -7.13 -1.27
C PRO A 145 12.54 -8.06 -2.29
N ARG A 146 12.56 -9.36 -2.01
CA ARG A 146 11.96 -10.38 -2.88
C ARG A 146 10.44 -10.24 -2.86
N LEU A 147 9.84 -10.20 -4.05
CA LEU A 147 8.38 -10.19 -4.18
C LEU A 147 7.79 -11.60 -4.04
N PRO A 148 6.56 -11.73 -3.53
CA PRO A 148 5.84 -12.99 -3.55
C PRO A 148 5.63 -13.51 -4.98
N PRO A 149 5.47 -14.84 -5.16
CA PRO A 149 5.09 -15.42 -6.44
C PRO A 149 3.83 -14.79 -7.03
N ALA A 150 3.81 -14.68 -8.36
CA ALA A 150 2.63 -14.20 -9.08
C ALA A 150 1.42 -15.10 -8.86
N GLY A 151 0.22 -14.52 -8.88
CA GLY A 151 -1.04 -15.26 -8.77
C GLY A 151 -1.54 -15.47 -7.34
N LEU A 152 -0.72 -15.23 -6.31
CA LEU A 152 -1.17 -15.28 -4.92
C LEU A 152 -2.17 -14.15 -4.62
N VAL A 153 -3.17 -14.47 -3.80
CA VAL A 153 -4.19 -13.53 -3.30
C VAL A 153 -3.94 -13.14 -1.85
N SER A 154 -3.33 -14.03 -1.08
CA SER A 154 -2.90 -13.77 0.29
C SER A 154 -1.50 -14.29 0.53
N ILE A 155 -0.76 -13.61 1.40
CA ILE A 155 0.56 -14.02 1.88
C ILE A 155 0.59 -13.93 3.42
N PRO A 156 1.52 -14.60 4.11
CA PRO A 156 1.76 -14.36 5.53
C PRO A 156 2.06 -12.87 5.81
N ALA A 157 1.85 -12.44 7.05
CA ALA A 157 2.25 -11.10 7.47
C ALA A 157 3.70 -10.78 7.08
N SER A 158 3.93 -9.61 6.49
CA SER A 158 5.25 -9.18 6.05
C SER A 158 6.08 -8.65 7.23
N SER A 159 7.39 -8.93 7.25
CA SER A 159 8.33 -8.29 8.18
C SER A 159 8.52 -6.80 7.89
N ASN A 160 8.21 -6.36 6.66
CA ASN A 160 8.14 -4.96 6.27
C ASN A 160 6.74 -4.66 5.69
N PRO A 161 5.76 -4.33 6.56
CA PRO A 161 4.38 -4.06 6.14
C PRO A 161 4.27 -2.85 5.19
N ASP A 162 5.08 -1.81 5.38
CA ASP A 162 5.03 -0.60 4.56
C ASP A 162 5.47 -0.89 3.13
N PHE A 163 6.60 -1.60 2.94
CA PHE A 163 7.02 -2.07 1.63
C PHE A 163 5.94 -2.93 0.99
N ALA A 164 5.40 -3.89 1.73
CA ALA A 164 4.38 -4.80 1.22
C ALA A 164 3.11 -4.03 0.78
N PHE A 165 2.65 -3.05 1.57
CA PHE A 165 1.55 -2.18 1.20
C PHE A 165 1.84 -1.40 -0.07
N MET A 166 3.02 -0.79 -0.17
CA MET A 166 3.44 -0.09 -1.38
C MET A 166 3.44 -1.03 -2.59
N MET A 167 3.81 -2.31 -2.42
CA MET A 167 3.73 -3.31 -3.49
C MET A 167 2.32 -3.85 -3.77
N GLY A 168 1.30 -3.36 -3.05
CA GLY A 168 -0.11 -3.74 -3.23
C GLY A 168 -0.59 -4.88 -2.34
N TRP A 169 -0.02 -5.03 -1.15
CA TRP A 169 -0.45 -6.00 -0.14
C TRP A 169 -1.01 -5.30 1.09
N LEU A 170 -2.32 -5.38 1.29
CA LEU A 170 -3.04 -4.81 2.42
C LEU A 170 -2.85 -5.68 3.69
N PRO A 171 -2.33 -5.14 4.80
CA PRO A 171 -2.32 -5.85 6.08
C PRO A 171 -3.72 -6.25 6.52
N ALA A 172 -3.94 -7.53 6.82
CA ALA A 172 -5.24 -8.09 7.15
C ALA A 172 -5.18 -9.05 8.36
N GLY A 173 -4.44 -8.65 9.40
CA GLY A 173 -4.20 -9.46 10.59
C GLY A 173 -3.01 -10.41 10.41
N PRO A 174 -3.18 -11.75 10.50
CA PRO A 174 -2.08 -12.71 10.37
C PRO A 174 -1.57 -12.87 8.93
N VAL A 175 -2.25 -12.25 7.97
CA VAL A 175 -1.98 -12.33 6.53
C VAL A 175 -2.01 -10.94 5.92
N MET A 176 -1.43 -10.80 4.73
CA MET A 176 -1.64 -9.66 3.85
C MET A 176 -2.48 -10.10 2.65
N LEU A 177 -3.47 -9.29 2.26
CA LEU A 177 -4.30 -9.53 1.07
C LEU A 177 -3.82 -8.69 -0.11
N ARG A 178 -3.93 -9.23 -1.32
CA ARG A 178 -3.69 -8.44 -2.52
C ARG A 178 -4.72 -7.30 -2.61
N LEU A 179 -4.23 -6.08 -2.76
CA LEU A 179 -5.00 -4.84 -2.62
C LEU A 179 -6.18 -4.77 -3.58
N ASP A 180 -5.99 -5.14 -4.85
CA ASP A 180 -7.06 -5.18 -5.85
C ASP A 180 -8.19 -6.16 -5.48
N ILE A 181 -7.83 -7.31 -4.91
CA ILE A 181 -8.80 -8.30 -4.44
C ILE A 181 -9.52 -7.80 -3.18
N ALA A 182 -8.81 -7.19 -2.23
CA ALA A 182 -9.40 -6.61 -1.04
C ALA A 182 -10.41 -5.51 -1.38
N GLU A 183 -10.07 -4.62 -2.32
CA GLU A 183 -10.95 -3.55 -2.79
C GLU A 183 -12.16 -4.09 -3.55
N LYS A 184 -11.94 -5.04 -4.47
CA LYS A 184 -13.02 -5.67 -5.24
C LYS A 184 -14.01 -6.41 -4.33
N LEU A 185 -13.51 -7.30 -3.48
CA LEU A 185 -14.34 -8.08 -2.56
C LEU A 185 -14.98 -7.17 -1.50
N GLY A 186 -14.24 -6.21 -0.96
CA GLY A 186 -14.79 -5.23 -0.03
C GLY A 186 -15.98 -4.50 -0.63
N GLY A 187 -15.83 -3.95 -1.84
CA GLY A 187 -16.92 -3.28 -2.56
C GLY A 187 -18.14 -4.17 -2.80
N GLU A 188 -17.92 -5.40 -3.28
CA GLU A 188 -18.98 -6.39 -3.49
C GLU A 188 -19.74 -6.71 -2.20
N LEU A 189 -19.03 -7.01 -1.11
CA LEU A 189 -19.63 -7.37 0.17
C LEU A 189 -20.37 -6.19 0.80
N HIS A 190 -19.79 -4.99 0.76
CA HIS A 190 -20.47 -3.77 1.24
C HIS A 190 -21.73 -3.47 0.42
N TYR A 191 -21.72 -3.73 -0.89
CA TYR A 191 -22.90 -3.59 -1.73
C TYR A 191 -24.00 -4.61 -1.36
N LEU A 192 -23.63 -5.88 -1.13
CA LEU A 192 -24.55 -6.95 -0.74
C LEU A 192 -25.27 -6.66 0.58
N ILE A 193 -24.54 -6.18 1.59
CA ILE A 193 -25.08 -5.94 2.94
C ILE A 193 -25.71 -4.55 3.13
N ARG A 194 -25.73 -3.70 2.09
CA ARG A 194 -26.10 -2.28 2.23
C ARG A 194 -27.48 -2.05 2.83
N LYS A 195 -28.41 -2.99 2.61
CA LYS A 195 -29.79 -2.94 3.12
C LYS A 195 -29.95 -3.72 4.43
N GLN A 196 -29.37 -4.92 4.49
CA GLN A 196 -29.52 -5.84 5.62
C GLN A 196 -28.38 -6.85 5.67
N PRO A 197 -28.14 -7.51 6.82
CA PRO A 197 -27.25 -8.67 6.88
C PRO A 197 -27.67 -9.75 5.90
N VAL A 198 -26.69 -10.41 5.29
CA VAL A 198 -26.92 -11.50 4.32
C VAL A 198 -26.29 -12.79 4.84
N VAL A 199 -26.69 -13.94 4.34
CA VAL A 199 -26.02 -15.21 4.69
C VAL A 199 -24.55 -15.14 4.30
N LEU A 200 -23.66 -15.59 5.19
CA LEU A 200 -22.22 -15.62 4.95
C LEU A 200 -21.91 -16.48 3.71
N PRO A 201 -21.32 -15.94 2.63
CA PRO A 201 -21.02 -16.72 1.45
C PRO A 201 -20.00 -17.82 1.76
N ALA A 202 -20.35 -19.08 1.48
CA ALA A 202 -19.55 -20.25 1.87
C ALA A 202 -18.14 -20.28 1.24
N ASN A 203 -17.97 -19.72 0.04
CA ASN A 203 -16.71 -19.72 -0.70
C ASN A 203 -15.81 -18.50 -0.40
N LEU A 204 -16.15 -17.68 0.60
CA LEU A 204 -15.47 -16.40 0.80
C LEU A 204 -14.00 -16.55 1.20
N ALA A 205 -13.69 -17.51 2.08
CA ALA A 205 -12.31 -17.83 2.45
C ALA A 205 -11.48 -18.27 1.22
N SER A 206 -12.05 -19.14 0.37
CA SER A 206 -11.40 -19.63 -0.85
C SER A 206 -11.13 -18.51 -1.85
N ARG A 207 -12.06 -17.57 -2.04
CA ARG A 207 -11.89 -16.39 -2.91
C ARG A 207 -10.73 -15.48 -2.47
N MET A 208 -10.40 -15.50 -1.18
CA MET A 208 -9.29 -14.75 -0.60
C MET A 208 -8.04 -15.61 -0.39
N SER A 209 -8.07 -16.90 -0.77
CA SER A 209 -7.01 -17.88 -0.50
C SER A 209 -6.65 -18.03 0.99
N LEU A 210 -7.64 -17.88 1.86
CA LEU A 210 -7.46 -17.90 3.31
C LEU A 210 -7.78 -19.26 3.92
N LYS A 211 -7.09 -19.58 5.02
CA LYS A 211 -7.59 -20.57 5.98
C LYS A 211 -8.87 -20.04 6.65
N PRO A 212 -9.87 -20.89 6.92
CA PRO A 212 -11.13 -20.47 7.55
C PRO A 212 -10.97 -19.69 8.86
N GLU A 213 -9.94 -20.03 9.64
CA GLU A 213 -9.59 -19.39 10.92
C GLU A 213 -9.22 -17.91 10.79
N HIS A 214 -8.70 -17.47 9.64
CA HIS A 214 -8.31 -16.07 9.43
C HIS A 214 -9.45 -15.21 8.88
N LEU A 215 -10.52 -15.83 8.37
CA LEU A 215 -11.63 -15.13 7.72
C LEU A 215 -12.26 -14.04 8.62
N PRO A 216 -12.57 -14.29 9.92
CA PRO A 216 -13.16 -13.24 10.76
C PRO A 216 -12.26 -12.01 10.91
N THR A 217 -10.95 -12.20 11.08
CA THR A 217 -9.97 -11.12 11.23
C THR A 217 -9.85 -10.30 9.96
N VAL A 218 -9.78 -10.96 8.80
CA VAL A 218 -9.73 -10.29 7.51
C VAL A 218 -11.01 -9.48 7.25
N LEU A 219 -12.19 -10.06 7.52
CA LEU A 219 -13.46 -9.35 7.36
C LEU A 219 -13.54 -8.12 8.28
N ASN A 220 -13.02 -8.20 9.50
CA ASN A 220 -12.95 -7.08 10.41
C ASN A 220 -12.16 -5.89 9.84
N ILE A 221 -11.06 -6.16 9.13
CA ILE A 221 -10.24 -5.15 8.43
C ILE A 221 -11.00 -4.58 7.24
N LEU A 222 -11.77 -5.41 6.52
CA LEU A 222 -12.66 -4.94 5.47
C LEU A 222 -13.87 -4.14 5.97
N GLY A 223 -14.02 -3.94 7.29
CA GLY A 223 -15.15 -3.21 7.89
C GLY A 223 -16.43 -4.05 7.95
N LEU A 224 -16.29 -5.37 7.98
CA LEU A 224 -17.35 -6.37 8.02
C LEU A 224 -17.24 -7.19 9.30
N ARG A 225 -18.32 -7.88 9.68
CA ARG A 225 -18.31 -8.84 10.81
C ARG A 225 -19.20 -10.02 10.50
N ILE A 226 -18.90 -11.16 11.14
CA ILE A 226 -19.77 -12.33 11.12
C ILE A 226 -20.68 -12.29 12.35
N ILE A 227 -21.97 -12.47 12.14
CA ILE A 227 -22.95 -12.79 13.18
C ILE A 227 -23.00 -14.33 13.24
N PRO A 228 -22.66 -14.95 14.38
CA PRO A 228 -22.64 -16.40 14.49
C PRO A 228 -24.04 -16.99 14.31
N ALA A 229 -24.09 -18.27 13.93
CA ALA A 229 -25.34 -19.00 13.88
C ALA A 229 -26.00 -19.02 15.26
N ALA A 230 -27.33 -18.88 15.29
CA ALA A 230 -28.10 -18.88 16.52
C ALA A 230 -29.23 -19.91 16.41
N THR A 231 -29.33 -20.77 17.43
CA THR A 231 -30.48 -21.67 17.58
C THR A 231 -31.70 -20.86 17.97
N LEU A 232 -32.85 -21.22 17.38
CA LEU A 232 -34.13 -20.64 17.76
C LEU A 232 -34.43 -20.96 19.23
N GLY A 233 -35.00 -19.99 19.96
CA GLY A 233 -35.44 -20.23 21.33
C GLY A 233 -36.54 -21.28 21.39
N SER A 234 -36.75 -21.91 22.55
CA SER A 234 -37.67 -23.05 22.74
C SER A 234 -39.12 -22.83 22.29
N LYS A 235 -39.53 -21.57 22.07
CA LYS A 235 -40.86 -21.19 21.57
C LYS A 235 -40.98 -21.15 20.05
N PHE A 236 -39.89 -21.28 19.31
CA PHE A 236 -39.88 -21.17 17.85
C PHE A 236 -39.37 -22.47 17.21
N PHE A 237 -40.11 -22.98 16.23
CA PHE A 237 -39.73 -24.14 15.44
C PHE A 237 -39.10 -23.70 14.12
N GLY A 238 -37.99 -24.35 13.74
CA GLY A 238 -37.31 -24.09 12.47
C GLY A 238 -35.81 -24.44 12.51
N PRO A 239 -35.14 -24.43 11.35
CA PRO A 239 -33.69 -24.62 11.29
C PRO A 239 -32.96 -23.45 11.98
N PRO A 240 -31.75 -23.67 12.52
CA PRO A 240 -30.98 -22.60 13.15
C PRO A 240 -30.70 -21.49 12.14
N THR A 241 -30.67 -20.24 12.62
CA THR A 241 -30.31 -19.10 11.78
C THR A 241 -28.87 -19.30 11.30
N PRO A 242 -28.60 -19.27 9.98
CA PRO A 242 -27.24 -19.44 9.48
C PRO A 242 -26.35 -18.26 9.88
N PRO A 243 -25.01 -18.42 9.84
CA PRO A 243 -24.12 -17.29 10.07
C PRO A 243 -24.36 -16.20 9.03
N LEU A 244 -24.47 -14.95 9.50
CA LEU A 244 -24.75 -13.80 8.65
C LEU A 244 -23.52 -12.90 8.54
N LEU A 245 -23.30 -12.32 7.38
CA LEU A 245 -22.38 -11.23 7.15
C LEU A 245 -23.09 -9.89 7.36
N ALA A 246 -22.50 -9.02 8.17
CA ALA A 246 -23.05 -7.70 8.45
C ALA A 246 -21.96 -6.62 8.42
N ARG A 247 -22.38 -5.36 8.27
CA ARG A 247 -21.47 -4.21 8.39
C ARG A 247 -20.97 -4.13 9.83
N ARG A 248 -19.68 -3.87 10.00
CA ARG A 248 -19.13 -3.52 11.31
C ARG A 248 -19.64 -2.12 11.67
N LYS A 249 -20.42 -2.00 12.74
CA LYS A 249 -20.76 -0.69 13.31
C LYS A 249 -19.45 -0.14 13.90
N HIS A 250 -19.05 1.06 13.49
CA HIS A 250 -18.07 1.81 14.27
C HIS A 250 -18.70 2.06 15.63
N VAL A 251 -18.23 1.36 16.65
CA VAL A 251 -18.45 1.83 18.02
C VAL A 251 -17.55 3.05 18.12
N ALA A 252 -18.13 4.25 18.17
CA ALA A 252 -17.38 5.42 18.57
C ALA A 252 -16.77 5.09 19.93
N VAL A 253 -15.45 4.94 19.99
CA VAL A 253 -14.75 4.90 21.27
C VAL A 253 -15.02 6.26 21.87
N LYS A 254 -15.89 6.32 22.89
CA LYS A 254 -16.13 7.53 23.64
C LYS A 254 -14.73 7.98 24.12
N PRO A 255 -14.27 9.20 23.79
CA PRO A 255 -12.96 9.64 24.23
C PRO A 255 -12.87 9.38 25.73
N ALA A 256 -11.80 8.71 26.17
CA ALA A 256 -11.54 8.51 27.57
C ALA A 256 -11.71 9.88 28.26
N ALA A 257 -12.48 9.92 29.34
CA ALA A 257 -12.64 11.14 30.10
C ALA A 257 -11.24 11.73 30.36
N PRO A 258 -11.02 13.04 30.19
CA PRO A 258 -9.74 13.64 30.49
C PRO A 258 -9.32 13.21 31.91
N PRO A 259 -8.05 12.83 32.11
CA PRO A 259 -7.58 12.45 33.44
C PRO A 259 -7.95 13.56 34.43
N PRO A 260 -8.35 13.19 35.66
CA PRO A 260 -8.67 14.19 36.68
C PRO A 260 -7.50 15.17 36.81
N PRO A 261 -7.77 16.47 37.03
CA PRO A 261 -6.70 17.44 37.22
C PRO A 261 -5.78 16.96 38.34
N PRO A 262 -4.46 17.20 38.22
CA PRO A 262 -3.52 16.85 39.28
C PRO A 262 -4.00 17.46 40.61
N PRO A 263 -3.91 16.72 41.73
CA PRO A 263 -4.35 17.23 43.03
C PRO A 263 -3.66 18.56 43.33
N GLU A 264 -4.41 19.52 43.87
CA GLU A 264 -3.84 20.79 44.29
C GLU A 264 -2.71 20.53 45.30
N PRO A 265 -1.56 21.21 45.17
CA PRO A 265 -0.45 21.02 46.09
C PRO A 265 -0.92 21.38 47.52
N LEU A 266 -0.67 20.47 48.46
CA LEU A 266 -0.96 20.69 49.87
C LEU A 266 -0.24 21.98 50.35
N PRO A 267 -0.91 22.83 51.15
CA PRO A 267 -0.35 24.10 51.62
C PRO A 267 1.01 23.95 52.31
N ASP A 268 1.22 22.81 53.00
CA ASP A 268 2.39 22.54 53.83
C ASP A 268 3.42 21.60 53.16
N SER A 269 3.31 21.37 51.84
CA SER A 269 4.34 20.59 51.14
C SER A 269 5.60 21.43 50.92
N PRO A 270 6.81 20.83 51.00
CA PRO A 270 8.07 21.53 50.71
C PRO A 270 8.17 22.05 49.26
N PHE A 271 7.23 21.68 48.38
CA PHE A 271 7.14 22.14 46.99
C PHE A 271 6.04 23.20 46.76
N ALA A 272 5.33 23.66 47.81
CA ALA A 272 4.26 24.67 47.68
C ALA A 272 4.77 26.00 47.09
N ALA A 273 6.02 26.38 47.37
CA ALA A 273 6.66 27.57 46.81
C ALA A 273 6.88 27.51 45.29
N LEU A 274 6.96 26.32 44.68
CA LEU A 274 7.14 26.13 43.24
C LEU A 274 5.85 26.32 42.43
N ALA A 275 4.68 26.26 43.08
CA ALA A 275 3.39 26.46 42.42
C ALA A 275 3.19 27.92 41.93
N ALA A 276 3.81 28.89 42.61
CA ALA A 276 3.77 30.30 42.24
C ALA A 276 4.52 30.58 40.92
N LEU A 277 5.61 29.86 40.65
CA LEU A 277 6.46 30.02 39.46
C LEU A 277 5.83 29.46 38.17
N ARG A 278 4.82 28.59 38.27
CA ARG A 278 4.11 28.03 37.10
C ARG A 278 3.13 29.00 36.46
N ARG A 279 2.61 29.99 37.20
CA ARG A 279 1.61 30.95 36.68
C ARG A 279 2.24 32.10 35.88
N THR A 280 3.54 32.33 36.02
CA THR A 280 4.29 33.37 35.30
C THR A 280 4.85 32.91 33.95
N ALA A 281 4.69 31.63 33.59
CA ALA A 281 5.25 31.04 32.37
C ALA A 281 4.18 30.61 31.34
N SER A 282 2.96 31.16 31.43
CA SER A 282 1.90 31.00 30.43
C SER A 282 1.62 32.32 29.73
#